data_AF-A0A3D4ZRE7-F1
#
_entry.id   AF-A0A3D4ZRE7-F1
#
_cell.length_a   1.000
_cell.length_b   1.000
_cell.length_c   1.000
_cell.angle_alpha   90.00
_cell.angle_beta   90.00
_cell.angle_gamma   90.00
#
_symmetry.space_group_name_H-M   'P 1'
#
loop_
_entity.id
_entity.type
_entity.pdbx_description
1 polymer ?
#
loop_
_entity_poly.entity_id
_entity_poly.type
_entity_poly.pdbx_seq_one_letter_code
_entity_poly.pdbx_strand_id
1 'polypeptide(L)'
;MTPAVVGVGAGHEDTLTFNRTIMLKDGTDYTLPPYPREEAIAGLRPVDPEIGILRIDRPDGRPLAVVYNFASHLLMGSPQGNQGHVTADHVGVARQCLEDAIGDGVMAFFLQGAGGDVNEVAVNDHSNRNRVKEFGSKLGQSVLAGYGGIAAAPGTLEIATRSVEFPLRADIPDCLARLDQQQDELRASLNTAYAYLLSFKEFLPLYLRYALSPEYPSHLSYRYLKAAECGDTALEDEDARNRLEIQKYLERIQIMEEMTRNELKISMLKKHQEVITGIGAPTITAEIRALRIGDCVLIAGPMEMLTEVGLNVKKMSPFAHTCVVALTNGYLHYAPPASYYPRGGYEVNECLLAPEWEEVFYSAVGSLFEQLRETS
;
A
#
# COMPACT_ATOMS: atom_id res chain seq x y z
N MET A 1 -7.37 30.95 23.09
CA MET A 1 -7.05 29.73 23.87
C MET A 1 -8.14 29.55 24.93
N THR A 2 -8.66 28.34 25.12
CA THR A 2 -9.67 27.98 26.13
C THR A 2 -9.16 26.76 26.90
N PRO A 3 -9.47 26.60 28.21
CA PRO A 3 -9.17 25.35 28.90
C PRO A 3 -9.87 24.16 28.21
N ALA A 4 -9.29 22.97 28.30
CA ALA A 4 -9.82 21.75 27.72
C ALA A 4 -9.45 20.52 28.57
N VAL A 5 -10.25 19.47 28.44
CA VAL A 5 -10.02 18.13 28.99
C VAL A 5 -9.95 17.13 27.84
N VAL A 6 -9.27 16.02 28.04
CA VAL A 6 -8.98 15.04 26.98
C VAL A 6 -9.44 13.65 27.38
N GLY A 7 -9.87 12.88 26.40
CA GLY A 7 -10.22 11.47 26.55
C GLY A 7 -9.69 10.68 25.37
N VAL A 8 -9.32 9.43 25.59
CA VAL A 8 -8.70 8.58 24.58
C VAL A 8 -9.51 7.30 24.43
N GLY A 9 -9.61 6.82 23.21
CA GLY A 9 -10.25 5.56 22.90
C GLY A 9 -9.85 5.06 21.53
N ALA A 10 -10.50 3.98 21.10
CA ALA A 10 -10.28 3.39 19.80
C ALA A 10 -11.61 3.03 19.14
N GLY A 11 -11.63 3.13 17.82
CA GLY A 11 -12.60 2.49 16.94
C GLY A 11 -11.95 1.32 16.20
N HIS A 12 -12.74 0.65 15.36
CA HIS A 12 -12.28 -0.46 14.53
C HIS A 12 -12.94 -0.39 13.16
N GLU A 13 -12.15 -0.57 12.11
CA GLU A 13 -12.62 -0.65 10.73
C GLU A 13 -11.67 -1.48 9.85
N ASP A 14 -12.10 -2.69 9.49
CA ASP A 14 -11.35 -3.66 8.69
C ASP A 14 -11.98 -3.94 7.32
N THR A 15 -13.05 -3.23 6.95
CA THR A 15 -13.77 -3.45 5.68
C THR A 15 -13.42 -2.46 4.58
N LEU A 16 -12.80 -1.33 4.95
CA LEU A 16 -12.55 -0.22 4.04
C LEU A 16 -11.21 -0.31 3.30
N THR A 17 -10.21 -0.93 3.92
CA THR A 17 -8.83 -0.95 3.40
C THR A 17 -8.32 -2.37 3.20
N PHE A 18 -7.32 -2.50 2.34
CA PHE A 18 -6.55 -3.72 2.17
C PHE A 18 -5.07 -3.37 1.98
N ASN A 19 -4.19 -4.29 2.33
CA ASN A 19 -2.78 -4.10 2.05
C ASN A 19 -2.52 -4.38 0.56
N ARG A 20 -2.04 -3.37 -0.17
CA ARG A 20 -1.75 -3.48 -1.60
C ARG A 20 -0.45 -4.21 -1.90
N THR A 21 0.39 -4.48 -0.90
CA THR A 21 1.57 -5.34 -1.03
C THR A 21 1.13 -6.80 -0.99
N ILE A 22 1.15 -7.43 -2.16
CA ILE A 22 0.77 -8.82 -2.37
C ILE A 22 2.00 -9.71 -2.20
N MET A 23 1.89 -10.71 -1.33
CA MET A 23 2.91 -11.74 -1.17
C MET A 23 2.80 -12.77 -2.29
N LEU A 24 3.93 -13.10 -2.91
CA LEU A 24 4.01 -14.12 -3.95
C LEU A 24 4.57 -15.44 -3.41
N LYS A 25 4.20 -16.55 -4.07
CA LYS A 25 4.63 -17.91 -3.68
C LYS A 25 6.14 -18.14 -3.84
N ASP A 26 6.81 -17.34 -4.65
CA ASP A 26 8.27 -17.37 -4.81
C ASP A 26 9.02 -16.59 -3.71
N GLY A 27 8.29 -15.99 -2.77
CA GLY A 27 8.83 -15.23 -1.65
C GLY A 27 9.01 -13.73 -1.91
N THR A 28 8.74 -13.25 -3.13
CA THR A 28 8.79 -11.83 -3.48
C THR A 28 7.49 -11.10 -3.13
N ASP A 29 7.55 -9.77 -3.09
CA ASP A 29 6.40 -8.89 -2.86
C ASP A 29 6.11 -8.04 -4.11
N TYR A 30 4.83 -7.74 -4.34
CA TYR A 30 4.40 -6.97 -5.50
C TYR A 30 3.20 -6.06 -5.19
N THR A 31 3.21 -4.82 -5.69
CA THR A 31 2.27 -3.80 -5.21
C THR A 31 1.42 -3.13 -6.30
N LEU A 32 1.99 -2.79 -7.46
CA LEU A 32 1.32 -1.94 -8.45
C LEU A 32 0.75 -2.72 -9.65
N PRO A 33 -0.41 -2.33 -10.21
CA PRO A 33 -0.91 -2.95 -11.43
C PRO A 33 0.07 -2.80 -12.62
N PRO A 34 0.04 -3.72 -13.61
CA PRO A 34 -0.83 -4.90 -13.68
C PRO A 34 -0.45 -5.95 -12.65
N TYR A 35 -1.46 -6.45 -11.93
CA TYR A 35 -1.27 -7.39 -10.83
C TYR A 35 -0.66 -8.72 -11.30
N PRO A 36 0.03 -9.44 -10.41
CA PRO A 36 0.52 -10.78 -10.68
C PRO A 36 -0.66 -11.72 -10.98
N ARG A 37 -0.38 -12.85 -11.63
CA ARG A 37 -1.44 -13.85 -11.87
C ARG A 37 -1.93 -14.44 -10.58
N GLU A 38 -3.20 -14.83 -10.55
CA GLU A 38 -3.85 -15.42 -9.37
C GLU A 38 -3.09 -16.63 -8.84
N GLU A 39 -2.50 -17.47 -9.71
CA GLU A 39 -1.78 -18.67 -9.28
C GLU A 39 -0.46 -18.35 -8.55
N ALA A 40 0.11 -17.16 -8.77
CA ALA A 40 1.35 -16.71 -8.13
C ALA A 40 1.12 -16.09 -6.75
N ILE A 41 -0.12 -15.69 -6.44
CA ILE A 41 -0.47 -15.00 -5.19
C ILE A 41 -0.46 -15.99 -4.02
N ALA A 42 0.25 -15.63 -2.95
CA ALA A 42 0.28 -16.36 -1.68
C ALA A 42 -0.65 -15.73 -0.62
N GLY A 43 -0.85 -14.41 -0.66
CA GLY A 43 -1.73 -13.71 0.28
C GLY A 43 -1.47 -12.20 0.31
N LEU A 44 -2.10 -11.52 1.27
CA LEU A 44 -1.91 -10.10 1.53
C LEU A 44 -1.10 -9.87 2.81
N ARG A 45 -0.32 -8.80 2.83
CA ARG A 45 0.29 -8.26 4.06
C ARG A 45 -0.79 -7.74 5.03
N PRO A 46 -0.47 -7.53 6.32
CA PRO A 46 -1.48 -7.08 7.31
C PRO A 46 -1.96 -5.66 7.06
N VAL A 47 -3.12 -5.31 7.61
CA VAL A 47 -3.61 -3.92 7.77
C VAL A 47 -3.68 -3.58 9.26
N ASP A 48 -3.69 -2.28 9.59
CA ASP A 48 -4.01 -1.79 10.94
C ASP A 48 -5.47 -1.32 10.96
N PRO A 49 -6.41 -2.13 11.49
CA PRO A 49 -7.83 -1.79 11.48
C PRO A 49 -8.23 -0.85 12.62
N GLU A 50 -7.33 -0.57 13.56
CA GLU A 50 -7.63 0.26 14.72
C GLU A 50 -7.68 1.73 14.33
N ILE A 51 -8.73 2.42 14.77
CA ILE A 51 -8.86 3.86 14.64
C ILE A 51 -8.48 4.47 15.99
N GLY A 52 -7.35 5.18 16.08
CA GLY A 52 -7.02 5.94 17.29
C GLY A 52 -7.94 7.16 17.43
N ILE A 53 -8.51 7.42 18.61
CA ILE A 53 -9.43 8.54 18.84
C ILE A 53 -8.98 9.34 20.06
N LEU A 54 -8.76 10.63 19.86
CA LEU A 54 -8.53 11.61 20.92
C LEU A 54 -9.71 12.60 20.93
N ARG A 55 -10.53 12.50 21.97
CA ARG A 55 -11.62 13.43 22.29
C ARG A 55 -11.05 14.60 23.08
N ILE A 56 -11.43 15.82 22.70
CA ILE A 56 -11.07 17.04 23.40
C ILE A 56 -12.35 17.83 23.68
N ASP A 57 -12.64 18.04 24.95
CA ASP A 57 -13.84 18.74 25.39
C ASP A 57 -13.49 20.02 26.14
N ARG A 58 -14.44 20.96 26.15
CA ARG A 58 -14.41 22.11 27.05
C ARG A 58 -14.72 21.64 28.49
N PRO A 59 -14.36 22.42 29.53
CA PRO A 59 -14.64 22.06 30.92
C PRO A 59 -16.14 21.94 31.24
N ASP A 60 -17.01 22.53 30.41
CA ASP A 60 -18.47 22.41 30.52
C ASP A 60 -19.03 21.13 29.86
N GLY A 61 -18.17 20.26 29.34
CA GLY A 61 -18.53 18.99 28.70
C GLY A 61 -18.87 19.09 27.22
N ARG A 62 -18.93 20.30 26.63
CA ARG A 62 -19.19 20.44 25.19
C ARG A 62 -17.96 20.06 24.37
N PRO A 63 -18.13 19.31 23.26
CA PRO A 63 -17.00 18.86 22.44
C PRO A 63 -16.30 20.03 21.77
N LEU A 64 -14.97 20.10 21.91
CA LEU A 64 -14.13 21.13 21.29
C LEU A 64 -13.52 20.61 19.98
N ALA A 65 -12.95 19.42 20.02
CA ALA A 65 -12.36 18.77 18.86
C ALA A 65 -12.37 17.24 19.02
N VAL A 66 -12.33 16.55 17.89
CA VAL A 66 -12.01 15.12 17.81
C VAL A 66 -10.84 14.95 16.85
N VAL A 67 -9.81 14.24 17.28
CA VAL A 67 -8.69 13.84 16.42
C VAL A 67 -8.80 12.34 16.23
N TYR A 68 -8.76 11.86 14.99
CA TYR A 68 -8.78 10.45 14.67
C TYR A 68 -7.60 10.06 13.78
N ASN A 69 -6.98 8.93 14.08
CA ASN A 69 -5.87 8.36 13.35
C ASN A 69 -6.32 7.07 12.66
N PHE A 70 -6.03 6.94 11.37
CA PHE A 70 -6.34 5.74 10.60
C PHE A 70 -5.34 5.56 9.46
N ALA A 71 -4.97 4.33 9.15
CA ALA A 71 -4.01 3.99 8.11
C ALA A 71 -4.73 3.73 6.78
N SER A 72 -4.65 4.70 5.86
CA SER A 72 -5.18 4.57 4.50
C SER A 72 -4.49 5.56 3.57
N HIS A 73 -4.11 5.15 2.36
CA HIS A 73 -3.84 6.12 1.29
C HIS A 73 -5.06 7.03 1.06
N LEU A 74 -4.84 8.19 0.41
CA LEU A 74 -5.86 9.16 0.01
C LEU A 74 -5.89 9.25 -1.53
N LEU A 75 -6.31 8.17 -2.19
CA LEU A 75 -6.21 7.99 -3.64
C LEU A 75 -7.58 7.96 -4.36
N MET A 76 -8.71 8.01 -3.64
CA MET A 76 -10.03 7.91 -4.25
C MET A 76 -10.42 9.15 -5.08
N GLY A 77 -9.88 10.31 -4.71
CA GLY A 77 -9.99 11.57 -5.43
C GLY A 77 -11.34 12.28 -5.29
N SER A 78 -11.77 12.94 -6.36
CA SER A 78 -13.03 13.69 -6.39
C SER A 78 -14.17 12.85 -6.98
N PRO A 79 -15.40 12.93 -6.43
CA PRO A 79 -16.59 12.29 -7.02
C PRO A 79 -16.92 12.77 -8.45
N GLN A 80 -16.38 13.92 -8.88
CA GLN A 80 -16.54 14.48 -10.22
C GLN A 80 -15.37 14.14 -11.17
N GLY A 81 -14.37 13.38 -10.69
CA GLY A 81 -13.13 13.08 -11.40
C GLY A 81 -11.98 14.00 -10.98
N ASN A 82 -10.74 13.56 -11.22
CA ASN A 82 -9.54 14.20 -10.66
C ASN A 82 -9.01 15.37 -11.51
N GLN A 83 -9.55 15.60 -12.71
CA GLN A 83 -9.10 16.69 -13.57
C GLN A 83 -9.75 18.01 -13.14
N GLY A 84 -8.94 18.96 -12.68
CA GLY A 84 -9.37 20.33 -12.37
C GLY A 84 -10.12 20.49 -11.04
N HIS A 85 -10.15 19.46 -10.20
CA HIS A 85 -10.85 19.48 -8.91
C HIS A 85 -9.89 19.31 -7.74
N VAL A 86 -10.01 20.18 -6.74
CA VAL A 86 -9.34 20.04 -5.43
C VAL A 86 -10.30 19.35 -4.47
N THR A 87 -9.81 18.36 -3.75
CA THR A 87 -10.61 17.53 -2.83
C THR A 87 -9.78 17.19 -1.60
N ALA A 88 -10.46 17.04 -0.46
CA ALA A 88 -9.88 16.50 0.76
C ALA A 88 -10.08 14.96 0.87
N ASP A 89 -10.41 14.31 -0.25
CA ASP A 89 -10.67 12.87 -0.35
C ASP A 89 -11.75 12.39 0.66
N HIS A 90 -11.80 11.09 0.94
CA HIS A 90 -12.74 10.48 1.87
C HIS A 90 -12.57 11.00 3.31
N VAL A 91 -11.39 11.50 3.68
CA VAL A 91 -11.18 12.10 5.02
C VAL A 91 -11.92 13.42 5.17
N GLY A 92 -12.10 14.19 4.10
CA GLY A 92 -12.97 15.36 4.11
C GLY A 92 -14.44 14.99 4.40
N VAL A 93 -14.91 13.89 3.81
CA VAL A 93 -16.27 13.37 4.08
C VAL A 93 -16.39 12.84 5.51
N ALA A 94 -15.41 12.08 5.98
CA ALA A 94 -15.41 11.55 7.35
C ALA A 94 -15.42 12.68 8.40
N ARG A 95 -14.64 13.73 8.19
CA ARG A 95 -14.66 14.94 9.03
C ARG A 95 -16.03 15.58 9.07
N GLN A 96 -16.64 15.84 7.91
CA GLN A 96 -17.98 16.44 7.86
C GLN A 96 -19.02 15.56 8.58
N CYS A 97 -18.96 14.24 8.38
CA CYS A 97 -19.83 13.29 9.08
C CYS A 97 -19.69 13.37 10.60
N LEU A 98 -18.46 13.53 11.11
CA LEU A 98 -18.18 13.66 12.54
C LEU A 98 -18.67 15.00 13.09
N GLU A 99 -18.37 16.09 12.39
CA GLU A 99 -18.77 17.44 12.79
C GLU A 99 -20.30 17.60 12.84
N ASP A 100 -21.00 17.06 11.85
CA ASP A 100 -22.47 17.05 11.79
C ASP A 100 -23.11 16.18 12.89
N ALA A 101 -22.53 15.01 13.15
CA ALA A 101 -23.12 14.05 14.08
C ALA A 101 -22.85 14.36 15.56
N ILE A 102 -21.66 14.87 15.88
CA ILE A 102 -21.30 15.27 17.25
C ILE A 102 -21.92 16.63 17.60
N GLY A 103 -21.93 17.57 16.66
CA GLY A 103 -22.52 18.89 16.86
C GLY A 103 -21.68 19.83 17.72
N ASP A 104 -22.33 20.87 18.27
CA ASP A 104 -21.72 21.90 19.13
C ASP A 104 -20.49 22.63 18.56
N GLY A 105 -20.36 22.64 17.22
CA GLY A 105 -19.24 23.25 16.53
C GLY A 105 -17.91 22.57 16.82
N VAL A 106 -17.91 21.26 17.08
CA VAL A 106 -16.69 20.45 17.18
C VAL A 106 -15.89 20.53 15.88
N MET A 107 -14.56 20.45 15.98
CA MET A 107 -13.69 20.32 14.82
C MET A 107 -13.15 18.89 14.72
N ALA A 108 -13.26 18.27 13.56
CA ALA A 108 -12.68 16.94 13.33
C ALA A 108 -11.32 17.05 12.63
N PHE A 109 -10.30 16.35 13.14
CA PHE A 109 -8.96 16.29 12.58
C PHE A 109 -8.56 14.87 12.25
N PHE A 110 -8.02 14.67 11.05
CA PHE A 110 -7.46 13.40 10.63
C PHE A 110 -5.94 13.41 10.80
N LEU A 111 -5.40 12.31 11.32
CA LEU A 111 -3.96 12.03 11.35
C LEU A 111 -3.67 10.78 10.53
N GLN A 112 -2.73 10.88 9.60
CA GLN A 112 -2.34 9.77 8.74
C GLN A 112 -1.61 8.68 9.55
N GLY A 113 -2.18 7.47 9.57
CA GLY A 113 -1.54 6.29 10.16
C GLY A 113 -0.39 5.73 9.29
N ALA A 114 0.16 4.59 9.70
CA ALA A 114 1.17 3.86 8.93
C ALA A 114 0.52 3.11 7.73
N GLY A 115 0.11 3.87 6.71
CA GLY A 115 -0.64 3.37 5.56
C GLY A 115 0.15 3.25 4.27
N GLY A 116 1.49 3.25 4.30
CA GLY A 116 2.32 3.28 3.07
C GLY A 116 2.09 2.10 2.10
N ASP A 117 1.55 0.99 2.59
CA ASP A 117 1.20 -0.19 1.81
C ASP A 117 -0.31 -0.46 1.82
N VAL A 118 -1.14 0.53 2.12
CA VAL A 118 -2.58 0.34 2.32
C VAL A 118 -3.40 1.14 1.31
N ASN A 119 -4.19 0.46 0.48
CA ASN A 119 -5.15 1.10 -0.41
C ASN A 119 -6.59 0.94 0.07
N GLU A 120 -7.45 1.82 -0.42
CA GLU A 120 -8.90 1.74 -0.28
C GLU A 120 -9.45 0.62 -1.17
N VAL A 121 -10.31 -0.25 -0.64
CA VAL A 121 -10.88 -1.40 -1.38
C VAL A 121 -11.58 -0.96 -2.67
N ALA A 122 -12.22 0.22 -2.67
CA ALA A 122 -12.96 0.76 -3.80
C ALA A 122 -12.15 1.71 -4.71
N VAL A 123 -10.82 1.81 -4.55
CA VAL A 123 -10.00 2.81 -5.27
C VAL A 123 -10.14 2.72 -6.80
N ASN A 124 -10.26 1.50 -7.33
CA ASN A 124 -10.37 1.22 -8.77
C ASN A 124 -11.82 1.06 -9.25
N ASP A 125 -12.82 1.25 -8.39
CA ASP A 125 -14.23 1.20 -8.82
C ASP A 125 -14.62 2.53 -9.47
N HIS A 126 -14.24 2.71 -10.73
CA HIS A 126 -14.58 3.90 -11.52
C HIS A 126 -16.06 3.97 -11.90
N SER A 127 -16.84 2.91 -11.65
CA SER A 127 -18.27 2.88 -11.92
C SER A 127 -19.09 3.45 -10.75
N ASN A 128 -18.56 3.37 -9.54
CA ASN A 128 -19.17 3.94 -8.34
C ASN A 128 -18.75 5.40 -8.12
N ARG A 129 -19.63 6.32 -8.53
CA ARG A 129 -19.45 7.77 -8.32
C ARG A 129 -19.51 8.19 -6.84
N ASN A 130 -20.07 7.36 -5.97
CA ASN A 130 -20.25 7.64 -4.54
C ASN A 130 -19.16 7.03 -3.66
N ARG A 131 -18.22 6.27 -4.22
CA ARG A 131 -17.17 5.54 -3.47
C ARG A 131 -16.47 6.37 -2.38
N VAL A 132 -16.10 7.62 -2.69
CA VAL A 132 -15.44 8.55 -1.74
C VAL A 132 -16.36 8.87 -0.57
N LYS A 133 -17.65 9.10 -0.87
CA LYS A 133 -18.67 9.44 0.11
C LYS A 133 -19.02 8.23 0.98
N GLU A 134 -19.15 7.05 0.37
CA GLU A 134 -19.43 5.80 1.06
C GLU A 134 -18.30 5.43 2.03
N PHE A 135 -17.05 5.47 1.56
CA PHE A 135 -15.87 5.24 2.40
C PHE A 135 -15.83 6.23 3.57
N GLY A 136 -15.86 7.53 3.27
CA GLY A 136 -15.74 8.56 4.31
C GLY A 136 -16.88 8.53 5.32
N SER A 137 -18.11 8.27 4.87
CA SER A 137 -19.26 8.15 5.79
C SER A 137 -19.12 6.92 6.69
N LYS A 138 -18.69 5.78 6.14
CA LYS A 138 -18.45 4.56 6.92
C LYS A 138 -17.33 4.75 7.94
N LEU A 139 -16.21 5.35 7.53
CA LEU A 139 -15.11 5.68 8.44
C LEU A 139 -15.59 6.62 9.56
N GLY A 140 -16.35 7.67 9.22
CA GLY A 140 -16.94 8.58 10.20
C GLY A 140 -17.85 7.87 11.21
N GLN A 141 -18.68 6.92 10.75
CA GLN A 141 -19.51 6.09 11.64
C GLN A 141 -18.67 5.21 12.58
N SER A 142 -17.60 4.60 12.07
CA SER A 142 -16.70 3.75 12.87
C SER A 142 -15.93 4.58 13.91
N VAL A 143 -15.55 5.82 13.59
CA VAL A 143 -15.02 6.78 14.57
C VAL A 143 -16.08 7.14 15.61
N LEU A 144 -17.32 7.47 15.21
CA LEU A 144 -18.41 7.83 16.13
C LEU A 144 -18.73 6.71 17.12
N ALA A 145 -18.70 5.45 16.66
CA ALA A 145 -18.93 4.28 17.49
C ALA A 145 -17.91 4.18 18.63
N GLY A 146 -16.62 4.41 18.34
CA GLY A 146 -15.56 4.47 19.37
C GLY A 146 -15.65 5.73 20.23
N TYR A 147 -15.99 6.88 19.63
CA TYR A 147 -16.07 8.17 20.32
C TYR A 147 -17.08 8.19 21.47
N GLY A 148 -18.26 7.58 21.28
CA GLY A 148 -19.36 7.64 22.25
C GLY A 148 -19.04 7.08 23.64
N GLY A 149 -18.06 6.18 23.75
CA GLY A 149 -17.63 5.58 25.03
C GLY A 149 -16.52 6.34 25.76
N ILE A 150 -15.96 7.39 25.16
CA ILE A 150 -14.75 8.06 25.68
C ILE A 150 -15.13 9.10 26.73
N ALA A 151 -14.61 8.92 27.95
CA ALA A 151 -14.68 9.91 29.02
C ALA A 151 -13.49 10.87 28.94
N ALA A 152 -13.74 12.18 29.04
CA ALA A 152 -12.69 13.20 29.05
C ALA A 152 -12.38 13.68 30.47
N ALA A 153 -11.09 13.86 30.77
CA ALA A 153 -10.58 14.32 32.05
C ALA A 153 -9.35 15.24 31.86
N PRO A 154 -8.92 15.99 32.88
CA PRO A 154 -7.63 16.69 32.81
C PRO A 154 -6.51 15.70 32.49
N GLY A 155 -5.65 16.06 31.53
CA GLY A 155 -4.57 15.20 31.07
C GLY A 155 -3.28 15.98 30.84
N THR A 156 -2.17 15.26 30.80
CA THR A 156 -0.83 15.82 30.61
C THR A 156 -0.58 16.15 29.13
N LEU A 157 0.26 17.16 28.87
CA LEU A 157 0.79 17.46 27.54
C LEU A 157 2.31 17.44 27.61
N GLU A 158 2.93 16.51 26.89
CA GLU A 158 4.38 16.35 26.84
C GLU A 158 4.85 16.15 25.41
N ILE A 159 6.05 16.65 25.12
CA ILE A 159 6.69 16.51 23.82
C ILE A 159 8.14 16.06 24.01
N ALA A 160 8.55 15.10 23.18
CA ALA A 160 9.92 14.67 23.07
C ALA A 160 10.32 14.64 21.59
N THR A 161 11.55 15.02 21.29
CA THR A 161 12.07 15.12 19.92
C THR A 161 13.42 14.43 19.83
N ARG A 162 13.67 13.74 18.72
CA ARG A 162 14.99 13.21 18.35
C ARG A 162 15.33 13.66 16.93
N SER A 163 16.54 14.17 16.76
CA SER A 163 17.16 14.31 15.44
C SER A 163 17.89 13.02 15.15
N VAL A 164 17.55 12.35 14.05
CA VAL A 164 18.00 10.99 13.73
C VAL A 164 18.68 10.99 12.37
N GLU A 165 19.85 10.36 12.28
CA GLU A 165 20.56 10.13 11.03
C GLU A 165 20.09 8.81 10.41
N PHE A 166 19.30 8.88 9.35
CA PHE A 166 18.85 7.69 8.64
C PHE A 166 19.81 7.31 7.52
N PRO A 167 20.27 6.05 7.45
CA PRO A 167 21.18 5.59 6.41
C PRO A 167 20.47 5.58 5.04
N LEU A 168 21.18 6.01 4.01
CA LEU A 168 20.71 6.01 2.62
C LEU A 168 21.21 4.77 1.87
N ARG A 169 20.43 4.29 0.90
CA ARG A 169 20.78 3.10 0.12
C ARG A 169 22.09 3.26 -0.65
N ALA A 170 22.98 2.29 -0.49
CA ALA A 170 24.19 2.15 -1.30
C ALA A 170 24.10 1.02 -2.34
N ASP A 171 23.05 0.19 -2.28
CA ASP A 171 22.85 -1.01 -3.09
C ASP A 171 22.13 -0.75 -4.43
N ILE A 172 21.66 0.48 -4.66
CA ILE A 172 20.91 0.83 -5.89
C ILE A 172 21.72 0.56 -7.17
N PRO A 173 23.02 0.88 -7.28
CA PRO A 173 23.80 0.58 -8.48
C PRO A 173 23.84 -0.92 -8.81
N ASP A 174 23.98 -1.77 -7.80
CA ASP A 174 23.99 -3.23 -7.96
C ASP A 174 22.61 -3.76 -8.36
N CYS A 175 21.54 -3.19 -7.77
CA CYS A 175 20.17 -3.50 -8.16
C CYS A 175 19.89 -3.13 -9.62
N LEU A 176 20.37 -1.97 -10.07
CA LEU A 176 20.24 -1.52 -11.47
C LEU A 176 21.00 -2.45 -12.42
N ALA A 177 22.25 -2.81 -12.11
CA ALA A 177 23.03 -3.72 -12.94
C ALA A 177 22.35 -5.09 -13.09
N ARG A 178 21.78 -5.64 -12.01
CA ARG A 178 21.01 -6.89 -12.06
C ARG A 178 19.74 -6.76 -12.91
N LEU A 179 19.01 -5.66 -12.77
CA LEU A 179 17.78 -5.41 -13.55
C LEU A 179 18.08 -5.22 -15.04
N ASP A 180 19.18 -4.53 -15.38
CA ASP A 180 19.64 -4.38 -16.76
C ASP A 180 20.01 -5.74 -17.37
N GLN A 181 20.73 -6.60 -16.62
CA GLN A 181 21.00 -7.97 -17.06
C GLN A 181 19.71 -8.78 -17.29
N GLN A 182 18.75 -8.70 -16.35
CA GLN A 182 17.46 -9.37 -16.50
C GLN A 182 16.69 -8.87 -17.73
N GLN A 183 16.73 -7.56 -18.01
CA GLN A 183 16.15 -6.98 -19.22
C GLN A 183 16.79 -7.53 -20.49
N ASP A 184 18.11 -7.70 -20.51
CA ASP A 184 18.83 -8.26 -21.66
C ASP A 184 18.49 -9.74 -21.89
N GLU A 185 18.35 -10.53 -20.82
CA GLU A 185 17.93 -11.93 -20.87
C GLU A 185 16.50 -12.07 -21.41
N LEU A 186 15.56 -11.24 -20.92
CA LEU A 186 14.18 -11.20 -21.40
C LEU A 186 14.10 -10.75 -22.87
N ARG A 187 14.92 -9.76 -23.27
CA ARG A 187 14.99 -9.31 -24.67
C ARG A 187 15.55 -10.41 -25.57
N ALA A 188 16.57 -11.15 -25.12
CA ALA A 188 17.14 -12.27 -25.86
C ALA A 188 16.15 -13.42 -26.02
N SER A 189 15.34 -13.73 -25.00
CA SER A 189 14.31 -14.79 -25.07
C SER A 189 13.20 -14.45 -26.07
N LEU A 190 12.85 -13.16 -26.23
CA LEU A 190 11.94 -12.71 -27.27
C LEU A 190 12.51 -12.86 -28.69
N ASN A 191 13.83 -12.82 -28.86
CA ASN A 191 14.49 -12.94 -30.17
C ASN A 191 14.70 -14.39 -30.61
N THR A 192 14.82 -15.33 -29.67
CA THR A 192 15.09 -16.75 -29.97
C THR A 192 13.82 -17.59 -30.10
N ALA A 193 12.67 -17.06 -29.71
CA ALA A 193 11.38 -17.74 -29.78
C ALA A 193 10.76 -17.71 -31.20
N TYR A 194 11.08 -18.75 -31.99
CA TYR A 194 10.37 -19.29 -33.17
C TYR A 194 10.12 -18.34 -34.38
N ALA A 195 10.49 -18.80 -35.59
CA ALA A 195 10.34 -18.07 -36.86
C ALA A 195 8.88 -17.92 -37.36
N TYR A 196 7.91 -18.56 -36.70
CA TYR A 196 6.49 -18.51 -37.04
C TYR A 196 5.72 -18.13 -35.79
N LEU A 197 5.11 -16.95 -35.79
CA LEU A 197 4.35 -16.42 -34.68
C LEU A 197 2.97 -16.01 -35.17
N LEU A 198 1.96 -16.28 -34.34
CA LEU A 198 0.63 -15.74 -34.54
C LEU A 198 0.71 -14.21 -34.44
N SER A 199 0.11 -13.51 -35.40
CA SER A 199 -0.29 -12.12 -35.21
C SER A 199 -1.46 -12.05 -34.21
N PHE A 200 -1.73 -10.88 -33.62
CA PHE A 200 -2.92 -10.70 -32.77
C PHE A 200 -4.22 -11.09 -33.48
N LYS A 201 -4.31 -10.84 -34.80
CA LYS A 201 -5.46 -11.19 -35.65
C LYS A 201 -5.67 -12.70 -35.76
N GLU A 202 -4.60 -13.50 -35.72
CA GLU A 202 -4.67 -14.96 -35.76
C GLU A 202 -4.84 -15.52 -34.34
N PHE A 203 -4.13 -14.96 -33.37
CA PHE A 203 -4.16 -15.38 -31.97
C PHE A 203 -5.55 -15.27 -31.36
N LEU A 204 -6.19 -14.09 -31.40
CA LEU A 204 -7.41 -13.88 -30.61
C LEU A 204 -8.55 -14.84 -30.99
N PRO A 205 -8.92 -15.02 -32.27
CA PRO A 205 -9.96 -15.98 -32.64
C PRO A 205 -9.58 -17.43 -32.33
N LEU A 206 -8.30 -17.79 -32.47
CA LEU A 206 -7.80 -19.14 -32.17
C LEU A 206 -7.87 -19.41 -30.66
N TYR A 207 -7.34 -18.50 -29.85
CA TYR A 207 -7.40 -18.57 -28.38
C TYR A 207 -8.83 -18.72 -27.87
N LEU A 208 -9.76 -17.88 -28.34
CA LEU A 208 -11.17 -17.94 -27.92
C LEU A 208 -11.80 -19.30 -28.23
N ARG A 209 -11.51 -19.86 -29.41
CA ARG A 209 -12.03 -21.18 -29.80
C ARG A 209 -11.56 -22.28 -28.84
N TYR A 210 -10.28 -22.27 -28.48
CA TYR A 210 -9.68 -23.28 -27.61
C TYR A 210 -10.07 -23.08 -26.14
N ALA A 211 -10.27 -21.84 -25.70
CA ALA A 211 -10.75 -21.52 -24.35
C ALA A 211 -12.21 -21.94 -24.15
N LEU A 212 -13.07 -21.78 -25.17
CA LEU A 212 -14.50 -22.09 -25.09
C LEU A 212 -14.83 -23.57 -25.33
N SER A 213 -13.96 -24.33 -26.01
CA SER A 213 -14.21 -25.73 -26.35
C SER A 213 -12.93 -26.56 -26.22
N PRO A 214 -12.46 -26.79 -24.98
CA PRO A 214 -11.14 -27.37 -24.75
C PRO A 214 -11.00 -28.82 -25.21
N GLU A 215 -12.07 -29.59 -25.34
CA GLU A 215 -12.00 -31.00 -25.76
C GLU A 215 -12.00 -31.16 -27.29
N TYR A 216 -12.80 -30.36 -27.99
CA TYR A 216 -12.98 -30.44 -29.45
C TYR A 216 -12.94 -29.04 -30.07
N PRO A 217 -11.79 -28.34 -30.01
CA PRO A 217 -11.72 -26.93 -30.37
C PRO A 217 -11.81 -26.71 -31.88
N SER A 218 -11.27 -27.60 -32.71
CA SER A 218 -11.24 -27.37 -34.17
C SER A 218 -12.57 -27.69 -34.84
N HIS A 219 -13.33 -28.65 -34.34
CA HIS A 219 -14.57 -29.16 -34.93
C HIS A 219 -15.53 -29.78 -33.92
N LEU A 220 -16.76 -30.10 -34.37
CA LEU A 220 -17.74 -30.82 -33.56
C LEU A 220 -17.22 -32.21 -33.17
N SER A 221 -17.58 -32.66 -31.96
CA SER A 221 -17.09 -33.91 -31.33
C SER A 221 -17.20 -35.15 -32.22
N TYR A 222 -18.28 -35.30 -32.99
CA TYR A 222 -18.47 -36.47 -33.87
C TYR A 222 -17.38 -36.62 -34.93
N ARG A 223 -16.72 -35.52 -35.35
CA ARG A 223 -15.61 -35.57 -36.31
C ARG A 223 -14.35 -36.13 -35.68
N TYR A 224 -14.08 -35.79 -34.42
CA TYR A 224 -12.98 -36.37 -33.65
C TYR A 224 -13.22 -37.86 -33.38
N LEU A 225 -14.41 -38.22 -32.92
CA LEU A 225 -14.78 -39.62 -32.70
C LEU A 225 -14.63 -40.44 -33.98
N LYS A 226 -15.06 -39.89 -35.12
CA LYS A 226 -14.92 -40.58 -36.40
C LYS A 226 -13.46 -40.73 -36.84
N ALA A 227 -12.66 -39.69 -36.65
CA ALA A 227 -11.22 -39.72 -36.94
C ALA A 227 -10.53 -40.81 -36.11
N ALA A 228 -10.83 -40.88 -34.80
CA ALA A 228 -10.31 -41.90 -33.90
C ALA A 228 -10.69 -43.34 -34.30
N GLU A 229 -11.95 -43.60 -34.71
CA GLU A 229 -12.37 -44.90 -35.24
C GLU A 229 -11.56 -45.34 -36.46
N CYS A 230 -11.13 -44.37 -37.28
CA CYS A 230 -10.35 -44.61 -38.49
C CYS A 230 -8.83 -44.61 -38.24
N GLY A 231 -8.39 -44.35 -37.00
CA GLY A 231 -6.97 -44.16 -36.68
C GLY A 231 -6.35 -42.89 -37.28
N ASP A 232 -7.16 -41.88 -37.62
CA ASP A 232 -6.72 -40.59 -38.14
C ASP A 232 -6.46 -39.61 -36.99
N THR A 233 -5.20 -39.19 -36.83
CA THR A 233 -4.76 -38.27 -35.76
C THR A 233 -4.71 -36.81 -36.21
N ALA A 234 -5.09 -36.48 -37.45
CA ALA A 234 -4.85 -35.15 -38.03
C ALA A 234 -5.46 -34.00 -37.20
N LEU A 235 -6.65 -34.21 -36.62
CA LEU A 235 -7.32 -33.22 -35.76
C LEU A 235 -6.63 -33.05 -34.40
N GLU A 236 -6.16 -34.14 -33.81
CA GLU A 236 -5.41 -34.10 -32.56
C GLU A 236 -4.05 -33.42 -32.76
N ASP A 237 -3.37 -33.73 -33.87
CA ASP A 237 -2.11 -33.12 -34.26
C ASP A 237 -2.27 -31.61 -34.57
N GLU A 238 -3.38 -31.23 -35.22
CA GLU A 238 -3.74 -29.82 -35.43
C GLU A 238 -3.97 -29.09 -34.11
N ASP A 239 -4.72 -29.70 -33.19
CA ASP A 239 -4.98 -29.11 -31.88
C ASP A 239 -3.72 -28.96 -31.04
N ALA A 240 -2.83 -29.97 -31.06
CA ALA A 240 -1.55 -29.91 -30.37
C ALA A 240 -0.69 -28.75 -30.91
N ARG A 241 -0.62 -28.59 -32.25
CA ARG A 241 0.09 -27.46 -32.88
C ARG A 241 -0.53 -26.12 -32.50
N ASN A 242 -1.84 -25.96 -32.62
CA ASN A 242 -2.52 -24.70 -32.33
C ASN A 242 -2.38 -24.31 -30.85
N ARG A 243 -2.46 -25.26 -29.92
CA ARG A 243 -2.20 -25.01 -28.49
C ARG A 243 -0.77 -24.55 -28.24
N LEU A 244 0.20 -25.18 -28.89
CA LEU A 244 1.60 -24.77 -28.80
C LEU A 244 1.79 -23.33 -29.32
N GLU A 245 1.18 -22.97 -30.45
CA GLU A 245 1.28 -21.60 -31.00
C GLU A 245 0.57 -20.56 -30.12
N ILE A 246 -0.60 -20.89 -29.55
CA ILE A 246 -1.28 -20.06 -28.54
C ILE A 246 -0.36 -19.85 -27.34
N GLN A 247 0.24 -20.93 -26.81
CA GLN A 247 1.08 -20.88 -25.63
C GLN A 247 2.32 -20.02 -25.86
N LYS A 248 3.00 -20.17 -27.00
CA LYS A 248 4.12 -19.29 -27.38
C LYS A 248 3.72 -17.82 -27.42
N TYR A 249 2.54 -17.50 -27.96
CA TYR A 249 2.06 -16.11 -28.00
C TYR A 249 1.80 -15.56 -26.59
N LEU A 250 1.15 -16.35 -25.73
CA LEU A 250 0.92 -15.99 -24.33
C LEU A 250 2.24 -15.78 -23.59
N GLU A 251 3.20 -16.69 -23.68
CA GLU A 251 4.53 -16.56 -23.04
C GLU A 251 5.22 -15.24 -23.41
N ARG A 252 5.10 -14.78 -24.66
CA ARG A 252 5.67 -13.50 -25.08
C ARG A 252 4.97 -12.30 -24.43
N ILE A 253 3.65 -12.32 -24.30
CA ILE A 253 2.92 -11.29 -23.54
C ILE A 253 3.46 -11.22 -22.13
N GLN A 254 3.69 -12.38 -21.51
CA GLN A 254 4.16 -12.48 -20.13
C GLN A 254 5.58 -11.94 -19.98
N ILE A 255 6.48 -12.24 -20.92
CA ILE A 255 7.82 -11.65 -20.96
C ILE A 255 7.72 -10.12 -21.09
N MET A 256 6.86 -9.59 -21.97
CA MET A 256 6.67 -8.14 -22.13
C MET A 256 6.08 -7.47 -20.88
N GLU A 257 5.17 -8.13 -20.16
CA GLU A 257 4.66 -7.67 -18.87
C GLU A 257 5.78 -7.58 -17.82
N GLU A 258 6.64 -8.61 -17.73
CA GLU A 258 7.79 -8.59 -16.83
C GLU A 258 8.79 -7.48 -17.20
N MET A 259 9.07 -7.31 -18.50
CA MET A 259 9.93 -6.23 -18.97
C MET A 259 9.38 -4.85 -18.58
N THR A 260 8.07 -4.65 -18.74
CA THR A 260 7.40 -3.39 -18.37
C THR A 260 7.53 -3.10 -16.87
N ARG A 261 7.40 -4.13 -16.03
CA ARG A 261 7.61 -4.01 -14.58
C ARG A 261 9.07 -3.66 -14.25
N ASN A 262 10.03 -4.26 -14.94
CA ASN A 262 11.44 -3.98 -14.73
C ASN A 262 11.81 -2.55 -15.14
N GLU A 263 11.28 -2.05 -16.26
CA GLU A 263 11.46 -0.65 -16.67
C GLU A 263 10.95 0.34 -15.62
N LEU A 264 9.78 0.07 -15.02
CA LEU A 264 9.27 0.89 -13.93
C LEU A 264 10.21 0.89 -12.72
N LYS A 265 10.68 -0.30 -12.30
CA LYS A 265 11.66 -0.44 -11.19
C LYS A 265 12.94 0.32 -11.47
N ILE A 266 13.52 0.15 -12.67
CA ILE A 266 14.72 0.85 -13.11
C ILE A 266 14.51 2.36 -13.05
N SER A 267 13.37 2.86 -13.54
CA SER A 267 13.06 4.29 -13.52
C SER A 267 13.01 4.87 -12.10
N MET A 268 12.37 4.16 -11.16
CA MET A 268 12.27 4.61 -9.77
C MET A 268 13.63 4.59 -9.09
N LEU A 269 14.38 3.49 -9.22
CA LEU A 269 15.71 3.34 -8.63
C LEU A 269 16.69 4.38 -9.17
N LYS A 270 16.67 4.69 -10.49
CA LYS A 270 17.49 5.76 -11.07
C LYS A 270 17.19 7.12 -10.43
N LYS A 271 15.91 7.46 -10.27
CA LYS A 271 15.51 8.71 -9.62
C LYS A 271 15.97 8.77 -8.16
N HIS A 272 15.88 7.67 -7.41
CA HIS A 272 16.38 7.61 -6.04
C HIS A 272 17.90 7.70 -5.96
N GLN A 273 18.61 7.07 -6.89
CA GLN A 273 20.07 7.21 -7.02
C GLN A 273 20.46 8.67 -7.28
N GLU A 274 19.75 9.38 -8.16
CA GLU A 274 19.98 10.81 -8.41
C GLU A 274 19.77 11.66 -7.14
N VAL A 275 18.71 11.40 -6.37
CA VAL A 275 18.45 12.08 -5.10
C VAL A 275 19.57 11.81 -4.09
N ILE A 276 19.97 10.55 -3.92
CA ILE A 276 21.04 10.15 -2.97
C ILE A 276 22.38 10.79 -3.37
N THR A 277 22.72 10.75 -4.66
CA THR A 277 23.92 11.43 -5.17
C THR A 277 23.85 12.94 -4.96
N GLY A 278 22.67 13.55 -5.10
CA GLY A 278 22.44 14.98 -4.85
C GLY A 278 22.57 15.37 -3.37
N ILE A 279 22.22 14.46 -2.44
CA ILE A 279 22.45 14.65 -0.99
C ILE A 279 23.96 14.62 -0.69
N GLY A 280 24.71 13.72 -1.34
CA GLY A 280 26.18 13.68 -1.23
C GLY A 280 26.70 13.21 0.14
N ALA A 281 25.86 12.54 0.94
CA ALA A 281 26.18 12.00 2.25
C ALA A 281 25.62 10.57 2.39
N PRO A 282 26.20 9.70 3.25
CA PRO A 282 25.70 8.34 3.47
C PRO A 282 24.42 8.28 4.32
N THR A 283 24.06 9.39 4.98
CA THR A 283 22.87 9.51 5.83
C THR A 283 22.09 10.77 5.49
N ILE A 284 20.83 10.80 5.90
CA ILE A 284 19.98 11.99 5.91
C ILE A 284 19.42 12.23 7.31
N THR A 285 19.58 13.44 7.82
CA THR A 285 19.00 13.84 9.11
C THR A 285 17.50 14.06 8.98
N ALA A 286 16.71 13.47 9.88
CA ALA A 286 15.29 13.74 10.00
C ALA A 286 14.83 13.78 11.46
N GLU A 287 13.73 14.48 11.69
CA GLU A 287 13.17 14.64 13.03
C GLU A 287 12.07 13.60 13.30
N ILE A 288 12.19 12.89 14.42
CA ILE A 288 11.12 12.06 14.97
C ILE A 288 10.61 12.72 16.25
N ARG A 289 9.28 12.86 16.35
CA ARG A 289 8.63 13.47 17.53
C ARG A 289 7.68 12.49 18.20
N ALA A 290 7.66 12.54 19.52
CA ALA A 290 6.62 11.93 20.33
C ALA A 290 5.80 13.03 21.02
N LEU A 291 4.49 12.97 20.89
CA LEU A 291 3.56 13.87 21.57
C LEU A 291 2.62 13.04 22.44
N ARG A 292 2.62 13.32 23.74
CA ARG A 292 1.68 12.72 24.69
C ARG A 292 0.59 13.72 25.06
N ILE A 293 -0.66 13.29 24.92
CA ILE A 293 -1.85 14.05 25.30
C ILE A 293 -2.74 13.13 26.15
N GLY A 294 -2.73 13.32 27.46
CA GLY A 294 -3.34 12.38 28.40
C GLY A 294 -2.72 10.99 28.26
N ASP A 295 -3.54 10.00 27.93
CA ASP A 295 -3.13 8.62 27.72
C ASP A 295 -2.78 8.29 26.25
N CYS A 296 -2.93 9.26 25.34
CA CYS A 296 -2.63 9.11 23.92
C CYS A 296 -1.19 9.50 23.66
N VAL A 297 -0.45 8.63 22.96
CA VAL A 297 0.90 8.92 22.46
C VAL A 297 0.94 8.84 20.94
N LEU A 298 1.43 9.89 20.32
CA LEU A 298 1.62 9.99 18.87
C LEU A 298 3.11 9.91 18.56
N ILE A 299 3.52 8.98 17.69
CA ILE A 299 4.88 8.91 17.14
C ILE A 299 4.86 9.43 15.71
N ALA A 300 5.43 10.61 15.50
CA ALA A 300 5.37 11.35 14.26
C ALA A 300 6.73 11.31 13.52
N GLY A 301 6.71 11.01 12.22
CA GLY A 301 7.93 10.99 11.39
C GLY A 301 7.70 11.36 9.90
N PRO A 302 8.78 11.74 9.18
CA PRO A 302 8.73 12.26 7.82
C PRO A 302 8.72 11.16 6.74
N MET A 303 8.01 10.05 6.97
CA MET A 303 8.03 8.89 6.07
C MET A 303 6.60 8.36 5.86
N GLU A 304 6.38 7.74 4.70
CA GLU A 304 5.28 6.79 4.51
C GLU A 304 5.68 5.44 5.12
N MET A 305 5.46 5.32 6.42
CA MET A 305 5.69 4.08 7.16
C MET A 305 4.66 3.02 6.74
N LEU A 306 5.14 1.79 6.54
CA LEU A 306 4.27 0.65 6.24
C LEU A 306 3.54 0.14 7.48
N THR A 307 2.46 -0.60 7.26
CA THR A 307 1.59 -1.13 8.31
C THR A 307 2.38 -1.85 9.40
N GLU A 308 3.30 -2.74 9.01
CA GLU A 308 4.08 -3.54 9.96
C GLU A 308 4.95 -2.66 10.89
N VAL A 309 5.47 -1.53 10.39
CA VAL A 309 6.21 -0.54 11.19
C VAL A 309 5.29 0.08 12.24
N GLY A 310 4.08 0.49 11.84
CA GLY A 310 3.07 1.02 12.75
C GLY A 310 2.69 0.03 13.85
N LEU A 311 2.41 -1.22 13.48
CA LEU A 311 2.07 -2.29 14.42
C LEU A 311 3.22 -2.60 15.39
N ASN A 312 4.47 -2.57 14.92
CA ASN A 312 5.65 -2.77 15.76
C ASN A 312 5.81 -1.62 16.77
N VAL A 313 5.57 -0.37 16.38
CA VAL A 313 5.55 0.79 17.30
C VAL A 313 4.46 0.64 18.35
N LYS A 314 3.25 0.19 17.97
CA LYS A 314 2.18 -0.09 18.94
C LYS A 314 2.60 -1.17 19.93
N LYS A 315 3.17 -2.27 19.44
CA LYS A 315 3.61 -3.42 20.25
C LYS A 315 4.74 -3.06 21.23
N MET A 316 5.64 -2.17 20.85
CA MET A 316 6.77 -1.76 21.69
C MET A 316 6.36 -0.69 22.73
N SER A 317 5.21 -0.04 22.54
CA SER A 317 4.80 1.07 23.37
C SER A 317 4.46 0.63 24.79
N PRO A 318 4.94 1.36 25.82
CA PRO A 318 4.52 1.15 27.21
C PRO A 318 3.17 1.82 27.51
N PHE A 319 2.55 2.50 26.55
CA PHE A 319 1.29 3.24 26.71
C PHE A 319 0.13 2.48 26.06
N ALA A 320 -1.05 2.56 26.68
CA ALA A 320 -2.23 1.84 26.20
C ALA A 320 -2.70 2.30 24.81
N HIS A 321 -2.54 3.59 24.50
CA HIS A 321 -2.96 4.17 23.24
C HIS A 321 -1.76 4.83 22.56
N THR A 322 -1.23 4.15 21.54
CA THR A 322 -0.13 4.68 20.74
C THR A 322 -0.46 4.53 19.26
N CYS A 323 -0.20 5.56 18.48
CA CYS A 323 -0.31 5.47 17.04
C CYS A 323 0.82 6.23 16.35
N VAL A 324 1.09 5.80 15.11
CA VAL A 324 2.04 6.46 14.23
C VAL A 324 1.31 7.56 13.46
N VAL A 325 1.99 8.70 13.30
CA VAL A 325 1.57 9.82 12.46
C VAL A 325 2.59 9.99 11.34
N ALA A 326 2.30 9.39 10.19
CA ALA A 326 3.13 9.46 9.00
C ALA A 326 3.07 10.84 8.35
N LEU A 327 4.01 11.12 7.44
CA LEU A 327 4.04 12.35 6.62
C LEU A 327 4.13 13.65 7.43
N THR A 328 4.95 13.69 8.48
CA THR A 328 5.11 14.87 9.35
C THR A 328 6.55 15.39 9.35
N ASN A 329 6.72 16.71 9.43
CA ASN A 329 8.03 17.38 9.59
C ASN A 329 9.06 17.07 8.48
N GLY A 330 8.60 16.65 7.29
CA GLY A 330 9.44 16.32 6.15
C GLY A 330 8.83 15.20 5.31
N TYR A 331 9.55 14.77 4.27
CA TYR A 331 9.15 13.65 3.42
C TYR A 331 10.37 12.91 2.87
N LEU A 332 10.52 11.64 3.28
CA LEU A 332 11.61 10.72 2.93
C LEU A 332 11.11 9.52 2.12
N HIS A 333 9.97 9.67 1.42
CA HIS A 333 9.29 8.60 0.71
C HIS A 333 8.87 7.44 1.64
N TYR A 334 8.87 6.21 1.13
CA TYR A 334 8.47 5.02 1.85
C TYR A 334 9.56 4.55 2.81
N ALA A 335 9.11 3.94 3.91
CA ALA A 335 9.97 3.32 4.90
C ALA A 335 9.47 1.88 5.18
N PRO A 336 9.90 0.89 4.36
CA PRO A 336 9.49 -0.49 4.49
C PRO A 336 10.32 -1.23 5.56
N PRO A 337 9.78 -2.28 6.22
CA PRO A 337 10.58 -3.13 7.11
C PRO A 337 11.82 -3.68 6.40
N ALA A 338 12.91 -3.85 7.12
CA ALA A 338 14.17 -4.37 6.58
C ALA A 338 13.98 -5.73 5.89
N SER A 339 13.05 -6.54 6.39
CA SER A 339 12.71 -7.85 5.83
C SER A 339 12.06 -7.81 4.43
N TYR A 340 11.61 -6.64 3.96
CA TYR A 340 10.97 -6.46 2.65
C TYR A 340 11.99 -6.15 1.55
N TYR A 341 13.16 -5.60 1.89
CA TYR A 341 14.23 -5.26 0.92
C TYR A 341 14.60 -6.42 -0.02
N PRO A 342 14.86 -7.66 0.47
CA PRO A 342 15.15 -8.78 -0.42
C PRO A 342 13.94 -9.27 -1.23
N ARG A 343 12.72 -8.87 -0.86
CA ARG A 343 11.46 -9.31 -1.50
C ARG A 343 11.00 -8.36 -2.60
N GLY A 344 11.36 -7.09 -2.53
CA GLY A 344 10.95 -6.08 -3.49
C GLY A 344 9.61 -5.43 -3.15
N GLY A 345 8.76 -5.20 -4.15
CA GLY A 345 7.55 -4.38 -4.02
C GLY A 345 7.78 -2.91 -4.34
N TYR A 346 6.70 -2.17 -4.60
CA TYR A 346 6.77 -0.77 -4.98
C TYR A 346 7.44 0.08 -3.91
N GLU A 347 7.06 -0.13 -2.65
CA GLU A 347 7.49 0.66 -1.50
C GLU A 347 8.99 0.49 -1.21
N VAL A 348 9.57 -0.68 -1.53
CA VAL A 348 11.03 -0.90 -1.48
C VAL A 348 11.74 -0.20 -2.62
N ASN A 349 11.16 -0.22 -3.82
CA ASN A 349 11.76 0.46 -4.98
C ASN A 349 11.62 2.00 -4.89
N GLU A 350 10.63 2.48 -4.15
CA GLU A 350 10.39 3.90 -3.84
C GLU A 350 10.91 4.30 -2.45
N CYS A 351 11.97 3.65 -1.98
CA CYS A 351 12.61 3.95 -0.71
C CYS A 351 14.05 4.44 -0.92
N LEU A 352 14.37 5.58 -0.32
CA LEU A 352 15.71 6.16 -0.27
C LEU A 352 16.59 5.55 0.83
N LEU A 353 15.95 5.00 1.88
CA LEU A 353 16.61 4.57 3.10
C LEU A 353 17.19 3.17 2.94
N ALA A 354 18.36 2.93 3.52
CA ALA A 354 18.96 1.60 3.64
C ALA A 354 18.19 0.78 4.70
N PRO A 355 18.18 -0.57 4.63
CA PRO A 355 17.38 -1.41 5.53
C PRO A 355 17.62 -1.16 7.03
N GLU A 356 18.81 -0.68 7.40
CA GLU A 356 19.19 -0.32 8.75
C GLU A 356 18.38 0.85 9.35
N TRP A 357 17.63 1.59 8.51
CA TRP A 357 16.74 2.66 8.98
C TRP A 357 15.74 2.17 10.03
N GLU A 358 15.27 0.92 9.91
CA GLU A 358 14.25 0.35 10.79
C GLU A 358 14.77 0.23 12.24
N GLU A 359 15.98 -0.31 12.42
CA GLU A 359 16.61 -0.43 13.75
C GLU A 359 16.87 0.97 14.35
N VAL A 360 17.39 1.89 13.54
CA VAL A 360 17.65 3.28 13.93
C VAL A 360 16.36 3.97 14.37
N PHE A 361 15.28 3.81 13.61
CA PHE A 361 13.96 4.35 13.93
C PHE A 361 13.42 3.79 15.25
N TYR A 362 13.41 2.47 15.41
CA TYR A 362 12.90 1.84 16.62
C TYR A 362 13.72 2.17 17.87
N SER A 363 15.04 2.32 17.74
CA SER A 363 15.90 2.80 18.83
C SER A 363 15.52 4.23 19.27
N ALA A 364 15.30 5.13 18.29
CA ALA A 364 14.85 6.49 18.57
C ALA A 364 13.47 6.51 19.22
N VAL A 365 12.53 5.69 18.75
CA VAL A 365 11.18 5.55 19.34
C VAL A 365 11.26 5.02 20.77
N GLY A 366 12.10 4.03 21.06
CA GLY A 366 12.34 3.52 22.41
C GLY A 366 12.81 4.63 23.37
N SER A 367 13.81 5.42 22.95
CA SER A 367 14.30 6.55 23.74
C SER A 367 13.24 7.65 23.95
N LEU A 368 12.36 7.87 22.97
CA LEU A 368 11.24 8.80 23.12
C LEU A 368 10.23 8.30 24.15
N PHE A 369 9.91 7.00 24.16
CA PHE A 369 9.02 6.41 25.16
C PHE A 369 9.60 6.44 26.57
N GLU A 370 10.89 6.16 26.73
CA GLU A 370 11.58 6.29 28.02
C GLU A 370 11.46 7.72 28.57
N GLN A 371 11.76 8.72 27.73
CA GLN A 371 11.63 10.12 28.13
C GLN A 371 10.20 10.49 28.55
N LEU A 372 9.19 10.07 27.79
CA LEU A 372 7.78 10.34 28.12
C LEU A 372 7.28 9.60 29.37
N ARG A 373 8.01 8.58 29.85
CA ARG A 373 7.69 7.89 31.11
C ARG A 373 8.32 8.56 32.31
N GLU A 374 9.53 9.10 32.16
CA GLU A 374 10.24 9.77 33.26
C GLU A 374 9.57 11.08 33.70
N THR A 375 8.79 11.69 32.81
CA THR A 375 8.07 12.95 33.04
C THR A 375 6.67 12.77 33.63
N SER A 376 6.18 11.53 33.73
CA SER A 376 4.85 11.16 34.27
C SER A 376 4.89 10.78 35.74
#